data_AF-A0A5B8HT77-F1
#
_entry.id   AF-A0A5B8HT77-F1
#
_cell.length_a   1.000
_cell.length_b   1.000
_cell.length_c   1.000
_cell.angle_alpha   90.00
_cell.angle_beta   90.00
_cell.angle_gamma   90.00
#
_symmetry.space_group_name_H-M   'P 1'
#
loop_
_entity.id
_entity.type
_entity.pdbx_description
1 polymer ?
#
loop_
_entity_poly.entity_id
_entity_poly.type
_entity_poly.pdbx_seq_one_letter_code
_entity_poly.pdbx_strand_id
1 'polypeptide(L)'
;MPHTIHDKKKLLTRVRRIKGQAEALEKALDGGGRSCLEILQQIAAIRGAVNGLMGEVLEGHIRDHLMNEEADPAERATDLEAIVTVIRSYMK
;
A
#
# COMPACT_ATOMS: atom_id res chain seq x y z
N MET A 1 17.37 -10.20 2.47
CA MET A 1 16.23 -10.24 3.42
C MET A 1 15.10 -9.43 2.82
N PRO A 2 13.83 -9.85 2.92
CA PRO A 2 12.74 -9.14 2.27
C PRO A 2 12.56 -7.72 2.82
N HIS A 3 12.34 -6.76 1.92
CA HIS A 3 12.14 -5.33 2.20
C HIS A 3 11.18 -5.06 3.36
N THR A 4 10.11 -5.84 3.45
CA THR A 4 9.07 -5.73 4.48
C THR A 4 9.57 -6.00 5.89
N ILE A 5 10.74 -6.62 6.05
CA ILE A 5 11.41 -6.85 7.33
C ILE A 5 12.34 -5.68 7.68
N HIS A 6 13.12 -5.16 6.73
CA HIS A 6 14.02 -4.02 6.95
C HIS A 6 13.24 -2.73 7.22
N ASP A 7 12.23 -2.45 6.40
CA ASP A 7 11.43 -1.22 6.49
C ASP A 7 10.18 -1.39 7.37
N LYS A 8 10.10 -2.50 8.12
CA LYS A 8 8.95 -2.87 8.95
C LYS A 8 8.41 -1.72 9.80
N LYS A 9 9.30 -0.98 10.48
CA LYS A 9 8.90 0.14 11.35
C LYS A 9 8.24 1.28 10.55
N LYS A 10 8.77 1.60 9.37
CA LYS A 10 8.26 2.64 8.47
C LYS A 10 6.91 2.23 7.88
N LEU A 11 6.80 1.00 7.38
CA LEU A 11 5.55 0.45 6.85
C LEU A 11 4.45 0.40 7.92
N LEU A 12 4.77 -0.08 9.14
CA LEU A 12 3.83 -0.08 10.26
C LEU A 12 3.37 1.33 10.65
N THR A 13 4.24 2.34 10.56
CA THR A 13 3.88 3.74 10.82
C THR A 13 2.83 4.23 9.82
N ARG A 14 2.99 3.90 8.53
CA ARG A 14 1.99 4.22 7.50
C ARG A 14 0.67 3.50 7.73
N VAL A 15 0.70 2.20 8.04
CA VAL A 15 -0.52 1.41 8.34
C VAL A 15 -1.28 2.00 9.52
N ARG A 16 -0.58 2.38 10.61
CA ARG A 16 -1.21 3.03 11.77
C ARG A 16 -1.86 4.36 11.43
N ARG A 17 -1.22 5.14 10.54
CA ARG A 17 -1.81 6.41 10.05
C ARG A 17 -3.09 6.16 9.25
N ILE A 18 -3.08 5.19 8.33
CA ILE A 18 -4.27 4.81 7.55
C ILE A 18 -5.41 4.35 8.48
N LYS A 19 -5.08 3.54 9.50
CA LYS A 19 -6.05 3.12 10.51
C LYS A 19 -6.71 4.31 11.20
N GLY A 20 -5.94 5.29 11.66
CA GLY A 20 -6.49 6.50 12.28
C GLY A 20 -7.35 7.34 11.32
N GLN A 21 -7.03 7.37 10.03
CA GLN A 21 -7.88 8.03 9.03
C GLN A 21 -9.21 7.28 8.83
N ALA A 22 -9.20 5.94 8.82
CA ALA A 22 -10.40 5.13 8.72
C ALA A 22 -11.32 5.29 9.96
N GLU A 23 -10.74 5.27 11.16
CA GLU A 23 -11.48 5.53 12.40
C GLU A 23 -12.11 6.94 12.42
N ALA A 24 -11.41 7.93 11.87
CA ALA A 24 -11.93 9.29 11.74
C ALA A 24 -13.12 9.38 10.76
N LEU A 25 -13.05 8.62 9.66
CA LEU A 25 -14.14 8.52 8.68
C LEU A 25 -15.38 7.83 9.27
N GLU A 26 -15.18 6.72 10.00
CA GLU A 26 -16.26 6.02 10.70
C GLU A 26 -17.00 6.96 11.67
N LYS A 27 -16.25 7.69 12.51
CA LYS A 27 -16.84 8.69 13.43
C LYS A 27 -17.55 9.82 12.70
N ALA A 28 -17.03 10.25 11.56
CA ALA A 28 -17.64 11.31 10.76
C ALA A 28 -18.98 10.88 10.15
N LEU A 29 -19.11 9.60 9.79
CA LEU A 29 -20.36 9.00 9.29
C LEU A 29 -21.36 8.77 10.42
N ASP A 30 -20.92 8.25 11.57
CA ASP A 30 -21.78 7.97 12.73
C ASP A 30 -22.34 9.24 13.37
N GLY A 31 -21.54 10.31 13.43
CA GLY A 31 -21.91 11.56 14.09
C GLY A 31 -22.95 12.42 13.35
N GLY A 32 -23.31 12.10 12.09
CA GLY A 32 -24.37 12.77 11.32
C GLY A 32 -24.20 14.26 10.99
N GLY A 33 -23.13 14.91 11.49
CA GLY A 33 -22.91 16.36 11.39
C GLY A 33 -21.93 16.84 10.32
N ARG A 34 -21.38 15.92 9.51
CA ARG A 34 -20.39 16.22 8.47
C ARG A 34 -21.05 16.36 7.11
N SER A 35 -20.57 17.29 6.30
CA SER A 35 -21.04 17.44 4.92
C SER A 35 -20.55 16.27 4.04
N CYS A 36 -21.31 15.93 3.00
CA CYS A 36 -20.88 14.93 2.01
C CYS A 36 -19.51 15.27 1.39
N LEU A 37 -19.21 16.56 1.21
CA LEU A 37 -17.93 17.01 0.68
C LEU A 37 -16.76 16.66 1.61
N GLU A 38 -16.91 16.84 2.92
CA GLU A 38 -15.87 16.46 3.89
C GLU A 38 -15.64 14.94 3.93
N ILE A 39 -16.72 14.15 3.83
CA ILE A 39 -16.63 12.69 3.73
C ILE A 39 -15.84 12.28 2.49
N LEU A 40 -16.15 12.88 1.32
CA LEU A 40 -15.42 12.64 0.07
C LEU A 40 -13.94 13.01 0.19
N GLN A 41 -13.61 14.11 0.88
CA GLN A 41 -12.22 14.51 1.13
C GLN A 41 -11.48 13.50 1.99
N GLN A 42 -12.11 12.96 3.04
CA GLN A 42 -11.52 11.93 3.89
C GLN A 42 -11.27 10.63 3.12
N ILE A 43 -12.24 10.19 2.30
CA ILE A 43 -12.08 9.03 1.42
C ILE A 43 -10.92 9.24 0.45
N ALA A 44 -10.83 10.42 -0.19
CA ALA A 44 -9.74 10.74 -1.09
C ALA A 44 -8.37 10.73 -0.38
N ALA A 45 -8.29 11.22 0.86
CA ALA A 45 -7.08 11.20 1.67
C ALA A 45 -6.66 9.77 2.06
N ILE A 46 -7.61 8.90 2.42
CA ILE A 46 -7.37 7.49 2.70
C ILE A 46 -6.84 6.79 1.44
N ARG A 47 -7.52 6.99 0.30
CA ARG A 47 -7.08 6.43 -1.00
C ARG A 47 -5.64 6.84 -1.33
N GLY A 48 -5.30 8.13 -1.16
CA GLY A 48 -3.94 8.62 -1.37
C GLY A 48 -2.91 7.97 -0.44
N ALA A 49 -3.25 7.78 0.84
CA ALA A 49 -2.37 7.13 1.80
C ALA A 49 -2.14 5.64 1.49
N VAL A 50 -3.19 4.92 1.08
CA VAL A 50 -3.12 3.51 0.64
C VAL A 50 -2.26 3.38 -0.61
N ASN A 51 -2.48 4.23 -1.62
CA ASN A 51 -1.68 4.23 -2.85
C ASN A 51 -0.20 4.50 -2.58
N GLY A 52 0.10 5.45 -1.68
CA GLY A 52 1.47 5.72 -1.26
C GLY A 52 2.14 4.55 -0.55
N LEU A 53 1.42 3.83 0.32
CA LEU A 53 1.92 2.61 0.96
C LEU A 53 2.17 1.50 -0.07
N MET A 54 1.26 1.33 -1.03
CA MET A 54 1.40 0.33 -2.08
C MET A 54 2.64 0.56 -2.93
N GLY A 55 2.87 1.81 -3.37
CA GLY A 55 4.05 2.16 -4.15
C GLY A 55 5.36 1.84 -3.43
N GLU A 56 5.42 2.11 -2.12
CA GLU A 56 6.61 1.82 -1.31
C GLU A 56 6.87 0.31 -1.17
N VAL A 57 5.83 -0.49 -0.92
CA VAL A 57 5.96 -1.96 -0.83
C VAL A 57 6.34 -2.56 -2.19
N LEU A 58 5.74 -2.07 -3.27
CA LEU A 58 6.02 -2.53 -4.64
C LEU A 58 7.47 -2.24 -5.03
N GLU A 59 7.95 -1.01 -4.78
CA GLU A 59 9.34 -0.63 -5.06
C GLU A 59 10.33 -1.56 -4.33
N GLY A 60 10.12 -1.76 -3.03
CA GLY A 60 11.03 -2.61 -2.27
C GLY A 60 10.98 -4.08 -2.70
N HIS A 61 9.82 -4.59 -3.11
CA HIS A 61 9.73 -5.95 -3.64
C HIS A 61 10.48 -6.09 -4.98
N ILE A 62 10.36 -5.11 -5.89
CA ILE A 62 11.15 -5.10 -7.15
C ILE A 62 12.65 -5.07 -6.85
N ARG A 63 13.11 -4.18 -5.97
CA ARG A 63 14.54 -4.01 -5.65
C ARG A 63 15.13 -5.25 -4.98
N ASP A 64 14.39 -5.87 -4.05
CA ASP A 64 14.94 -6.94 -3.23
C ASP A 64 14.78 -8.34 -3.86
N HIS A 65 13.77 -8.54 -4.72
CA HIS A 65 13.47 -9.86 -5.30
C HIS A 65 13.74 -9.97 -6.80
N LEU A 66 13.48 -8.91 -7.58
CA LEU A 66 13.70 -8.97 -9.04
C LEU A 66 15.12 -8.55 -9.46
N MET A 67 15.75 -7.64 -8.73
CA MET A 67 17.11 -7.15 -9.06
C MET A 67 18.23 -7.98 -8.42
N ASN A 68 17.89 -9.08 -7.73
CA ASN A 68 18.89 -9.98 -7.17
C ASN A 68 19.49 -10.87 -8.27
N GLU A 69 20.72 -10.57 -8.70
CA GLU A 69 21.42 -11.32 -9.76
C GLU A 69 21.82 -12.75 -9.35
N GLU A 70 21.87 -13.02 -8.04
CA GLU A 70 22.17 -14.34 -7.49
C GLU A 70 20.95 -15.27 -7.45
N ALA A 71 19.74 -14.75 -7.73
CA ALA A 71 18.50 -15.53 -7.71
C ALA A 71 18.31 -16.37 -8.97
N ASP A 72 17.74 -17.57 -8.79
CA ASP A 72 17.40 -18.50 -9.87
C ASP A 72 16.53 -17.80 -10.93
N PRO A 73 16.90 -17.84 -12.23
CA PRO A 73 16.09 -17.29 -13.31
C PRO A 73 14.62 -17.75 -13.31
N ALA A 74 14.33 -18.99 -12.92
CA ALA A 74 12.96 -19.51 -12.87
C ALA A 74 12.14 -18.90 -11.72
N GLU A 75 12.75 -18.73 -10.54
CA GLU A 75 12.13 -18.02 -9.41
C GLU A 75 11.86 -16.55 -9.76
N ARG A 76 12.82 -15.87 -10.39
CA ARG A 76 12.64 -14.47 -10.84
C ARG A 76 11.52 -14.31 -11.87
N ALA A 77 11.36 -15.26 -12.79
CA ALA A 77 10.26 -15.23 -13.76
C ALA A 77 8.89 -15.39 -13.07
N THR A 78 8.80 -16.25 -12.07
CA THR A 78 7.58 -16.45 -11.27
C THR A 78 7.21 -15.20 -10.47
N ASP A 79 8.19 -14.59 -9.80
CA ASP A 79 8.00 -13.35 -9.05
C ASP A 79 7.56 -12.19 -9.97
N LEU A 80 8.10 -12.11 -11.18
CA LEU A 80 7.70 -11.11 -12.17
C LEU A 80 6.22 -11.26 -12.56
N GLU A 81 5.75 -12.48 -12.84
CA GLU A 81 4.34 -12.71 -13.18
C GLU A 81 3.39 -12.35 -12.03
N ALA A 82 3.78 -12.68 -10.79
CA ALA A 82 3.03 -12.31 -9.60
C ALA A 82 2.92 -10.79 -9.47
N ILE A 83 4.02 -10.06 -9.67
CA ILE A 83 4.04 -8.59 -9.63
C ILE A 83 3.18 -7.98 -10.74
N VAL A 84 3.30 -8.47 -11.97
CA VAL A 84 2.49 -7.98 -13.11
C VAL A 84 1.00 -8.14 -12.81
N THR A 85 0.62 -9.24 -12.17
CA THR A 85 -0.76 -9.49 -11.76
C THR A 85 -1.25 -8.48 -10.72
N VAL A 86 -0.42 -8.17 -9.71
CA VAL A 86 -0.72 -7.15 -8.68
C VAL A 86 -0.79 -5.75 -9.28
N ILE A 87 0.13 -5.37 -10.17
CA ILE A 87 0.09 -4.06 -10.84
C ILE A 87 -1.19 -3.92 -11.68
N ARG A 88 -1.57 -4.98 -12.41
CA ARG A 88 -2.79 -4.97 -13.23
C ARG A 88 -4.06 -4.83 -12.38
N SER A 89 -4.11 -5.39 -11.18
CA SER A 89 -5.26 -5.21 -10.30
C SER A 89 -5.33 -3.81 -9.70
N TYR A 90 -4.18 -3.18 -9.47
CA TYR A 90 -4.09 -1.80 -8.97
C TYR A 90 -4.41 -0.73 -10.03
N MET A 91 -4.07 -0.98 -11.30
CA MET A 91 -4.30 -0.03 -12.40
C MET A 91 -5.74 -0.04 -12.97
N LYS A 92 -6.62 -0.88 -12.43
CA LYS A 92 -8.06 -0.87 -12.75
C LYS A 92 -8.78 0.22 -11.95
#